data_AF-A0A031LIR8-F1
#
_entry.id   AF-A0A031LIR8-F1
#
_cell.length_a   1.000
_cell.length_b   1.000
_cell.length_c   1.000
_cell.angle_alpha   90.00
_cell.angle_beta   90.00
_cell.angle_gamma   90.00
#
_symmetry.space_group_name_H-M   'P 1'
#
loop_
_entity.id
_entity.type
_entity.pdbx_description
1 polymer ?
#
loop_
_entity_poly.entity_id
_entity_poly.type
_entity_poly.pdbx_seq_one_letter_code
_entity_poly.pdbx_strand_id
1 'polypeptide(L)'
;MCNLIVFDLEREAINTDNVVLLNLGDFKRIGELSYIQVLSSPHKKELSKSYYYYILKRLKELDLLEDDKITFRIALPYKLSKSGLELVNGILYITEDKKLVYYDNSQEVYTCGKCPVTSSCLMAIKKIAKEREVKIRSENLDDAWLSVMTSLNLKIITSARSLKLISSFV
;
A
#
# COMPACT_ATOMS: atom_id res chain seq x y z
N MET A 1 12.14 4.49 10.56
CA MET A 1 10.83 4.19 11.21
C MET A 1 9.94 3.53 10.17
N CYS A 2 9.48 2.30 10.38
CA CYS A 2 8.46 1.71 9.52
C CYS A 2 7.15 2.49 9.65
N ASN A 3 6.57 2.94 8.54
CA ASN A 3 5.26 3.60 8.56
C ASN A 3 4.18 2.56 8.25
N LEU A 4 3.55 2.00 9.29
CA LEU A 4 2.37 1.15 9.17
C LEU A 4 1.13 1.94 9.58
N ILE A 5 0.18 2.03 8.67
CA ILE A 5 -1.11 2.68 8.89
C ILE A 5 -2.20 1.66 8.59
N VAL A 6 -3.17 1.54 9.51
CA VAL A 6 -4.35 0.70 9.33
C VAL A 6 -5.58 1.56 9.60
N PHE A 7 -6.43 1.70 8.59
CA PHE A 7 -7.68 2.47 8.66
C PHE A 7 -8.87 1.61 8.26
N ASP A 8 -10.02 1.91 8.86
CA ASP A 8 -11.31 1.42 8.37
C ASP A 8 -11.60 1.98 6.98
N LEU A 9 -11.97 1.11 6.04
CA LEU A 9 -12.37 1.49 4.70
C LEU A 9 -13.90 1.60 4.64
N GLU A 10 -14.39 2.82 4.54
CA GLU A 10 -15.82 3.13 4.39
C GLU A 10 -16.26 3.09 2.92
N ARG A 11 -15.32 3.30 1.98
CA ARG A 11 -15.59 3.24 0.54
C ARG A 11 -15.83 1.80 0.06
N GLU A 12 -16.70 1.65 -0.93
CA GLU A 12 -16.87 0.37 -1.62
C GLU A 12 -15.66 0.07 -2.51
N ALA A 13 -15.29 -1.21 -2.64
CA ALA A 13 -14.28 -1.65 -3.60
C ALA A 13 -14.97 -2.34 -4.78
N ILE A 14 -14.71 -1.88 -6.00
CA ILE A 14 -15.34 -2.42 -7.22
C ILE A 14 -14.53 -3.51 -7.90
N ASN A 15 -13.23 -3.61 -7.60
CA ASN A 15 -12.38 -4.61 -8.23
C ASN A 15 -11.32 -5.14 -7.25
N THR A 16 -11.50 -6.38 -6.82
CA THR A 16 -10.71 -7.01 -5.75
C THR A 16 -9.42 -7.66 -6.22
N ASP A 17 -9.12 -7.65 -7.51
CA ASP A 17 -7.92 -8.30 -8.07
C ASP A 17 -6.95 -7.31 -8.73
N ASN A 18 -7.30 -6.02 -8.77
CA ASN A 18 -6.49 -5.01 -9.44
C ASN A 18 -5.21 -4.70 -8.67
N VAL A 19 -4.08 -4.76 -9.39
CA VAL A 19 -2.75 -4.39 -8.89
C VAL A 19 -2.27 -3.15 -9.62
N VAL A 20 -1.97 -2.10 -8.86
CA VAL A 20 -1.47 -0.82 -9.37
C VAL A 20 -0.01 -0.66 -8.98
N LEU A 21 0.83 -0.27 -9.93
CA LEU A 21 2.21 0.10 -9.66
C LEU A 21 2.30 1.63 -9.60
N LEU A 22 2.66 2.14 -8.43
CA LEU A 22 2.79 3.57 -8.17
C LEU A 22 4.26 3.95 -8.13
N ASN A 23 4.63 5.09 -8.70
CA ASN A 23 5.99 5.58 -8.48
C ASN A 23 6.21 5.84 -6.97
N LEU A 24 7.45 5.74 -6.52
CA LEU A 24 7.79 5.85 -5.10
C LEU A 24 7.34 7.18 -4.48
N GLY A 25 7.34 8.28 -5.22
CA GLY A 25 6.91 9.60 -4.72
C GLY A 25 5.42 9.66 -4.42
N ASP A 26 4.60 9.18 -5.35
CA ASP A 26 3.15 9.09 -5.23
C ASP A 26 2.76 8.09 -4.14
N PHE A 27 3.45 6.94 -4.08
CA PHE A 27 3.26 5.97 -3.00
C PHE A 27 3.51 6.58 -1.62
N LYS A 28 4.63 7.29 -1.44
CA LYS A 28 4.96 7.96 -0.18
C LYS A 28 3.93 9.01 0.21
N ARG A 29 3.45 9.78 -0.77
CA ARG A 29 2.43 10.82 -0.55
C ARG A 29 1.11 10.23 -0.06
N ILE A 30 0.73 9.04 -0.52
CA ILE A 30 -0.47 8.35 -0.02
C ILE A 30 -0.36 8.04 1.48
N GLY A 31 0.85 7.79 1.99
CA GLY A 31 1.09 7.56 3.42
C GLY A 31 0.84 8.78 4.31
N GLU A 32 0.58 9.97 3.76
CA GLU A 32 0.16 11.14 4.53
C GLU A 32 -1.25 10.95 5.09
N LEU A 33 -1.49 11.39 6.33
CA LEU A 33 -2.78 11.21 7.01
C LEU A 33 -3.96 11.79 6.21
N SER A 34 -3.78 12.94 5.56
CA SER A 34 -4.81 13.56 4.73
C SER A 34 -5.17 12.69 3.53
N TYR A 35 -4.19 12.06 2.86
CA TYR A 35 -4.43 11.14 1.75
C TYR A 35 -5.14 9.87 2.23
N ILE A 36 -4.67 9.25 3.33
CA ILE A 36 -5.32 8.07 3.91
C ILE A 36 -6.77 8.36 4.29
N GLN A 37 -7.06 9.53 4.88
CA GLN A 37 -8.42 9.92 5.25
C GLN A 37 -9.34 10.06 4.04
N VAL A 38 -8.89 10.72 2.97
CA VAL A 38 -9.70 10.87 1.74
C VAL A 38 -9.85 9.55 1.01
N LEU A 39 -8.81 8.71 0.99
CA LEU A 39 -8.86 7.40 0.35
C LEU A 39 -9.76 6.43 1.13
N SER A 40 -9.75 6.46 2.45
CA SER A 40 -10.54 5.54 3.28
C SER A 40 -12.02 5.89 3.38
N SER A 41 -12.38 7.17 3.29
CA SER A 41 -13.75 7.65 3.52
C SER A 41 -14.19 8.68 2.48
N PRO A 42 -15.46 8.63 2.04
CA PRO A 42 -16.06 9.70 1.23
C PRO A 42 -16.38 10.96 2.04
N HIS A 43 -16.35 10.87 3.37
CA HIS A 43 -16.67 11.97 4.24
C HIS A 43 -15.47 12.91 4.40
N LYS A 44 -15.69 14.17 4.04
CA LYS A 44 -14.73 15.25 4.28
C LYS A 44 -14.57 15.44 5.79
N LYS A 45 -13.43 15.02 6.34
CA LYS A 45 -13.01 15.26 7.73
C LYS A 45 -12.48 16.71 7.89
N GLU A 46 -11.61 16.95 8.87
CA GLU A 46 -11.02 18.25 9.25
C GLU A 46 -10.23 18.99 8.15
N LEU A 47 -10.30 18.55 6.89
CA LEU A 47 -9.64 19.14 5.74
C LEU A 47 -10.44 20.32 5.18
N SER A 48 -9.75 21.29 4.57
CA SER A 48 -10.43 22.34 3.79
C SER A 48 -11.12 21.74 2.56
N LYS A 49 -12.16 22.41 2.03
CA LYS A 49 -12.91 21.91 0.85
C LYS A 49 -11.99 21.79 -0.37
N SER A 50 -11.20 22.82 -0.64
CA SER A 50 -10.25 22.84 -1.76
C SER A 50 -9.20 21.73 -1.64
N TYR A 51 -8.65 21.52 -0.45
CA TYR A 51 -7.63 20.50 -0.23
C TYR A 51 -8.19 19.07 -0.34
N TYR A 52 -9.41 18.83 0.18
CA TYR A 52 -10.11 17.56 -0.01
C TYR A 52 -10.27 17.22 -1.50
N TYR A 53 -10.79 18.15 -2.32
CA TYR A 53 -10.97 17.89 -3.75
C TYR A 53 -9.66 17.79 -4.53
N TYR A 54 -8.62 18.51 -4.10
CA TYR A 54 -7.27 18.34 -4.64
C TYR A 54 -6.77 16.92 -4.44
N ILE A 55 -6.85 16.38 -3.21
CA ILE A 55 -6.45 15.01 -2.89
C ILE A 55 -7.32 14.00 -3.63
N LEU A 56 -8.64 14.20 -3.64
CA LEU A 56 -9.57 13.30 -4.33
C LEU A 56 -9.26 13.21 -5.82
N LYS A 57 -9.02 14.35 -6.47
CA LYS A 57 -8.59 14.39 -7.88
C LYS A 57 -7.29 13.61 -8.06
N ARG A 58 -6.31 13.80 -7.17
CA ARG A 58 -5.03 13.10 -7.25
C ARG A 58 -5.18 11.59 -7.10
N LEU A 59 -6.01 11.12 -6.18
CA LEU A 59 -6.29 9.69 -6.00
C LEU A 59 -6.97 9.06 -7.23
N LYS A 60 -7.84 9.82 -7.92
CA LYS A 60 -8.44 9.40 -9.20
C LYS A 60 -7.41 9.32 -10.32
N GLU A 61 -6.51 10.30 -10.43
CA GLU A 61 -5.40 10.27 -11.39
C GLU A 61 -4.46 9.06 -11.17
N LEU A 62 -4.32 8.63 -9.92
CA LEU A 62 -3.53 7.46 -9.54
C LEU A 62 -4.26 6.13 -9.72
N ASP A 63 -5.48 6.15 -10.28
CA ASP A 63 -6.33 4.98 -10.45
C ASP A 63 -6.58 4.22 -9.15
N LEU A 64 -6.66 4.94 -8.03
CA LEU A 64 -7.01 4.39 -6.71
C LEU A 64 -8.48 4.60 -6.37
N LEU A 65 -9.14 5.53 -7.07
CA LEU A 65 -10.56 5.82 -6.95
C LEU A 65 -11.20 6.05 -8.32
N GLU A 66 -12.42 5.57 -8.50
CA GLU A 66 -13.31 5.86 -9.63
C GLU A 66 -14.73 5.97 -9.08
N ASP A 67 -15.45 7.05 -9.40
CA ASP A 67 -16.81 7.31 -8.89
C ASP A 67 -16.98 7.08 -7.37
N ASP A 68 -15.97 7.53 -6.60
CA ASP A 68 -15.86 7.39 -5.14
C ASP A 68 -15.66 5.96 -4.62
N LYS A 69 -15.47 4.99 -5.50
CA LYS A 69 -15.19 3.59 -5.18
C LYS A 69 -13.72 3.27 -5.37
N ILE A 70 -13.21 2.34 -4.59
CA ILE A 70 -11.84 1.87 -4.71
C ILE A 70 -11.71 0.93 -5.91
N THR A 71 -10.74 1.23 -6.76
CA THR A 71 -10.42 0.54 -8.02
C THR A 71 -9.28 -0.48 -7.89
N PHE A 72 -8.59 -0.53 -6.76
CA PHE A 72 -7.42 -1.39 -6.56
C PHE A 72 -7.59 -2.33 -5.36
N ARG A 73 -6.88 -3.46 -5.39
CA ARG A 73 -6.68 -4.32 -4.21
C ARG A 73 -5.30 -4.11 -3.60
N ILE A 74 -4.31 -3.95 -4.48
CA ILE A 74 -2.90 -3.85 -4.11
C ILE A 74 -2.28 -2.70 -4.88
N ALA A 75 -1.58 -1.80 -4.19
CA ALA A 75 -0.68 -0.86 -4.81
C ALA A 75 0.76 -1.11 -4.33
N LEU A 76 1.69 -1.26 -5.26
CA LEU A 76 3.10 -1.51 -4.99
C LEU A 76 3.95 -0.34 -5.47
N PRO A 77 4.91 0.15 -4.67
CA PRO A 77 5.81 1.20 -5.11
C PRO A 77 6.86 0.66 -6.08
N TYR A 78 7.19 1.45 -7.09
CA TYR A 78 8.32 1.22 -7.98
C TYR A 78 9.21 2.45 -8.09
N LYS A 79 10.48 2.23 -8.45
CA LYS A 79 11.40 3.26 -8.91
C LYS A 79 12.00 2.83 -10.25
N LEU A 80 12.34 3.81 -11.08
CA LEU A 80 13.10 3.55 -12.31
C LEU A 80 14.59 3.62 -11.98
N SER A 81 15.33 2.61 -12.40
CA SER A 81 16.78 2.51 -12.29
C SER A 81 17.39 2.39 -13.70
N LYS A 82 18.72 2.47 -13.80
CA LYS A 82 19.43 2.21 -15.07
C LYS A 82 19.18 0.79 -15.61
N SER A 83 18.84 -0.16 -14.73
CA SER A 83 18.50 -1.55 -15.06
C SER A 83 17.00 -1.78 -15.32
N GLY A 84 16.19 -0.72 -15.31
CA GLY A 84 14.74 -0.80 -15.54
C GLY A 84 13.91 -0.57 -14.28
N LEU A 85 12.69 -1.11 -14.28
CA LEU A 85 11.73 -0.96 -13.19
C LEU A 85 12.13 -1.85 -12.00
N GLU A 86 12.27 -1.23 -10.83
CA GLU A 86 12.56 -1.92 -9.57
C GLU A 86 11.40 -1.70 -8.60
N LEU A 87 10.84 -2.80 -8.08
CA LEU A 87 9.85 -2.71 -7.01
C LEU A 87 10.55 -2.35 -5.70
N VAL A 88 9.96 -1.41 -4.99
CA VAL A 88 10.44 -0.97 -3.68
C VAL A 88 9.63 -1.71 -2.61
N ASN A 89 10.24 -1.91 -1.45
CA ASN A 89 9.55 -2.51 -0.33
C ASN A 89 8.49 -1.54 0.22
N GLY A 90 7.23 -1.85 -0.04
CA GLY A 90 6.08 -1.12 0.43
C GLY A 90 4.81 -1.77 -0.12
N ILE A 91 3.69 -1.56 0.55
CA ILE A 91 2.40 -2.04 0.06
C ILE A 91 1.27 -1.15 0.56
N LEU A 92 0.32 -0.87 -0.33
CA LEU A 92 -1.01 -0.40 0.02
C LEU A 92 -1.97 -1.53 -0.31
N TYR A 93 -2.70 -2.03 0.68
CA TYR A 93 -3.53 -3.22 0.56
C TYR A 93 -4.90 -2.97 1.14
N ILE A 94 -5.93 -3.48 0.47
CA ILE A 94 -7.27 -3.57 1.03
C ILE A 94 -7.50 -5.00 1.49
N THR A 95 -7.86 -5.18 2.75
CA THR A 95 -8.17 -6.50 3.32
C THR A 95 -9.60 -6.93 2.99
N GLU A 96 -9.93 -8.21 3.19
CA GLU A 96 -11.31 -8.68 3.02
C GLU A 96 -12.29 -8.08 4.04
N ASP A 97 -11.82 -7.78 5.25
CA ASP A 97 -12.60 -7.10 6.29
C ASP A 97 -12.61 -5.57 6.15
N LYS A 98 -12.41 -5.06 4.92
CA LYS A 98 -12.47 -3.63 4.60
C LYS A 98 -11.56 -2.77 5.47
N LYS A 99 -10.29 -3.16 5.60
CA LYS A 99 -9.23 -2.30 6.13
C LYS A 99 -8.33 -1.83 5.01
N LEU A 100 -7.93 -0.56 5.06
CA LEU A 100 -6.85 -0.01 4.25
C LEU A 100 -5.55 -0.13 5.06
N VAL A 101 -4.60 -0.89 4.53
CA VAL A 101 -3.27 -1.11 5.12
C VAL A 101 -2.24 -0.44 4.25
N TYR A 102 -1.55 0.57 4.79
CA TYR A 102 -0.38 1.17 4.15
C TYR A 102 0.86 0.79 4.92
N TYR A 103 1.88 0.33 4.21
CA TYR A 103 3.18 0.00 4.76
C TYR A 103 4.28 0.56 3.87
N ASP A 104 5.22 1.28 4.48
CA ASP A 104 6.44 1.77 3.84
C ASP A 104 7.63 1.57 4.77
N ASN A 105 8.66 0.87 4.29
CA ASN A 105 9.91 0.66 5.02
C ASN A 105 11.08 1.50 4.50
N SER A 106 10.85 2.39 3.54
CA SER A 106 11.89 3.22 2.93
C SER A 106 12.29 4.44 3.76
N GLN A 107 11.76 4.59 4.98
CA GLN A 107 12.14 5.67 5.89
C GLN A 107 13.36 5.30 6.76
N GLU A 108 14.53 5.70 6.29
CA GLU A 108 15.84 5.56 6.96
C GLU A 108 16.08 6.57 8.11
N VAL A 109 15.08 7.35 8.52
CA VAL A 109 15.27 8.50 9.46
C VAL A 109 15.73 8.09 10.87
N TYR A 110 15.76 6.79 11.19
CA TYR A 110 16.37 6.30 12.42
C TYR A 110 17.26 5.11 12.11
N THR A 111 18.57 5.35 12.02
CA THR A 111 19.66 4.38 12.16
C THR A 111 19.72 3.85 13.60
N CYS A 112 18.63 3.23 14.07
CA CYS A 112 18.72 2.19 15.08
C CYS A 112 18.58 0.87 14.33
N GLY A 113 19.64 0.06 14.33
CA GLY A 113 19.61 -1.27 13.77
C GLY A 113 18.42 -2.05 14.35
N LYS A 114 17.60 -2.59 13.44
CA LYS A 114 16.36 -3.36 13.69
C LYS A 114 15.16 -2.50 14.06
N CYS A 115 14.17 -2.52 13.17
CA CYS A 115 12.84 -2.02 13.45
C CYS A 115 12.16 -3.09 14.32
N PRO A 116 11.73 -2.82 15.56
CA PRO A 116 10.96 -3.81 16.28
C PRO A 116 9.59 -3.89 15.60
N VAL A 117 9.41 -4.89 14.75
CA VAL A 117 8.11 -5.34 14.26
C VAL A 117 7.23 -5.51 15.49
N THR A 118 6.23 -4.63 15.65
CA THR A 118 5.30 -4.70 16.77
C THR A 118 4.36 -5.91 16.58
N SER A 119 3.72 -6.35 17.66
CA SER A 119 2.73 -7.44 17.59
C SER A 119 1.60 -7.15 16.61
N SER A 120 1.23 -5.88 16.41
CA SER A 120 0.23 -5.45 15.42
C SER A 120 0.71 -5.63 13.97
N CYS A 121 1.97 -5.32 13.66
CA CYS A 121 2.57 -5.62 12.36
C CYS A 121 2.52 -7.12 12.07
N LEU A 122 2.92 -7.95 13.06
CA LEU A 122 2.89 -9.41 12.94
C LEU A 122 1.47 -9.95 12.70
N MET A 123 0.46 -9.41 13.39
CA MET A 123 -0.94 -9.83 13.23
C MET A 123 -1.48 -9.47 11.84
N ALA A 124 -1.23 -8.26 11.35
CA ALA A 124 -1.64 -7.84 10.01
C ALA A 124 -1.02 -8.74 8.93
N ILE A 125 0.28 -9.05 9.06
CA ILE A 125 0.98 -9.94 8.12
C ILE A 125 0.45 -11.36 8.20
N LYS A 126 0.26 -11.91 9.40
CA LYS A 126 -0.27 -13.28 9.57
C LYS A 126 -1.65 -13.41 8.94
N LYS A 127 -2.46 -12.36 9.02
CA LYS A 127 -3.75 -12.30 8.34
C LYS A 127 -3.58 -12.32 6.82
N ILE A 128 -2.76 -11.44 6.26
CA ILE A 128 -2.49 -11.37 4.81
C ILE A 128 -1.87 -12.70 4.30
N ALA A 129 -0.91 -13.26 5.03
CA ALA A 129 -0.25 -14.51 4.68
C ALA A 129 -1.21 -15.70 4.75
N LYS A 130 -2.14 -15.72 5.72
CA LYS A 130 -3.18 -16.74 5.81
C LYS A 130 -4.19 -16.60 4.66
N GLU A 131 -4.65 -15.39 4.36
CA GLU A 131 -5.56 -15.09 3.23
C GLU A 131 -4.94 -15.50 1.88
N ARG A 132 -3.61 -15.40 1.75
CA ARG A 132 -2.89 -15.70 0.50
C ARG A 132 -2.11 -17.01 0.53
N GLU A 133 -2.35 -17.90 1.50
CA GLU A 133 -1.68 -19.20 1.63
C GLU A 133 -0.14 -19.16 1.56
N VAL A 134 0.47 -18.11 2.12
CA VAL A 134 1.93 -17.94 2.16
C VAL A 134 2.48 -18.54 3.45
N LYS A 135 3.41 -19.50 3.34
CA LYS A 135 4.09 -20.11 4.50
C LYS A 135 5.19 -19.18 5.02
N ILE A 136 5.05 -18.71 6.26
CA ILE A 136 6.08 -17.92 6.96
C ILE A 136 7.14 -18.89 7.53
N ARG A 137 8.42 -18.70 7.20
CA ARG A 137 9.51 -19.65 7.54
C ARG A 137 10.64 -19.10 8.42
N SER A 138 10.58 -17.85 8.91
CA SER A 138 11.69 -17.25 9.68
C SER A 138 11.28 -16.87 11.10
N GLU A 139 12.17 -17.12 12.07
CA GLU A 139 12.04 -16.75 13.48
C GLU A 139 12.44 -15.28 13.74
N ASN A 140 13.23 -14.66 12.85
CA ASN A 140 13.56 -13.23 12.89
C ASN A 140 12.47 -12.43 12.17
N LEU A 141 11.86 -11.47 12.85
CA LEU A 141 10.69 -10.71 12.38
C LEU A 141 10.96 -9.83 11.16
N ASP A 142 12.16 -9.24 11.07
CA ASP A 142 12.55 -8.41 9.91
C ASP A 142 12.79 -9.28 8.68
N ASP A 143 13.43 -10.45 8.85
CA ASP A 143 13.67 -11.41 7.77
C ASP A 143 12.38 -12.14 7.35
N ALA A 144 11.50 -12.41 8.32
CA ALA A 144 10.16 -12.93 8.06
C ALA A 144 9.33 -11.92 7.28
N TRP A 145 9.42 -10.63 7.63
CA TRP A 145 8.77 -9.54 6.90
C TRP A 145 9.26 -9.48 5.45
N LEU A 146 10.58 -9.41 5.25
CA LEU A 146 11.16 -9.34 3.91
C LEU A 146 10.81 -10.59 3.09
N SER A 147 10.92 -11.78 3.68
CA SER A 147 10.56 -13.03 3.01
C SER A 147 9.08 -13.09 2.63
N VAL A 148 8.17 -12.62 3.50
CA VAL A 148 6.74 -12.56 3.21
C VAL A 148 6.46 -11.53 2.13
N MET A 149 7.04 -10.34 2.20
CA MET A 149 6.85 -9.29 1.18
C MET A 149 7.41 -9.70 -0.18
N THR A 150 8.60 -10.31 -0.23
CA THR A 150 9.17 -10.83 -1.48
C THR A 150 8.30 -11.95 -2.05
N SER A 151 7.84 -12.87 -1.20
CA SER A 151 6.95 -13.96 -1.63
C SER A 151 5.58 -13.45 -2.09
N LEU A 152 5.02 -12.46 -1.38
CA LEU A 152 3.78 -11.79 -1.75
C LEU A 152 3.94 -11.06 -3.07
N ASN A 153 4.97 -10.22 -3.23
CA ASN A 153 5.23 -9.49 -4.48
C ASN A 153 5.37 -10.46 -5.66
N LEU A 154 6.15 -11.53 -5.51
CA LEU A 154 6.29 -12.55 -6.56
C LEU A 154 4.96 -13.25 -6.85
N LYS A 155 4.19 -13.63 -5.83
CA LYS A 155 2.89 -14.29 -6.01
C LYS A 155 1.88 -13.34 -6.65
N ILE A 156 1.88 -12.07 -6.26
CA ILE A 156 1.00 -11.03 -6.80
C ILE A 156 1.33 -10.80 -8.27
N ILE A 157 2.59 -10.60 -8.62
CA ILE A 157 3.02 -10.36 -10.00
C ILE A 157 2.72 -11.56 -10.89
N THR A 158 2.99 -12.79 -10.41
CA THR A 158 2.81 -14.00 -11.21
C THR A 158 1.35 -14.44 -11.36
N SER A 159 0.47 -14.03 -10.44
CA SER A 159 -0.96 -14.33 -10.50
C SER A 159 -1.82 -13.18 -11.05
N ALA A 160 -1.28 -11.97 -11.13
CA ALA A 160 -1.98 -10.83 -11.70
C ALA A 160 -2.25 -11.04 -13.20
N ARG A 161 -3.51 -10.90 -13.61
CA ARG A 161 -3.90 -10.92 -15.03
C ARG A 161 -3.40 -9.68 -15.78
N SER A 162 -3.24 -8.56 -15.09
CA SER A 162 -2.75 -7.30 -15.64
C SER A 162 -2.09 -6.46 -14.55
N LEU A 163 -1.04 -5.72 -14.91
CA LEU A 163 -0.38 -4.74 -14.06
C LEU A 163 -0.50 -3.37 -14.71
N LYS A 164 -1.05 -2.38 -14.00
CA LYS A 164 -1.15 -1.01 -14.49
C LYS A 164 -0.02 -0.18 -13.90
N LEU A 165 0.86 0.31 -14.78
CA LEU A 165 1.93 1.22 -14.40
C LEU A 165 1.41 2.66 -14.43
N ILE A 166 1.35 3.30 -13.27
CA ILE A 166 0.94 4.70 -13.14
C ILE A 166 2.19 5.55 -12.97
N SER A 167 2.54 6.29 -14.02
CA SER A 167 3.58 7.33 -13.94
C SER A 167 2.94 8.71 -14.01
N SER A 168 3.02 9.45 -12.92
CA SER A 168 2.77 10.89 -12.96
C SER A 168 3.96 11.58 -13.62
N PHE A 169 3.82 12.00 -14.87
CA PHE A 169 4.75 12.95 -15.46
C PHE A 169 4.58 14.28 -14.71
N VAL A 170 5.67 14.73 -14.06
CA VAL A 170 5.82 16.13 -13.66
C VAL A 170 6.21 16.93 -14.89
#